data_AF-A0A0F8FJI1-F1
#
_entry.id   AF-A0A0F8FJI1-F1
#
_cell.length_a   1.000
_cell.length_b   1.000
_cell.length_c   1.000
_cell.angle_alpha   90.00
_cell.angle_beta   90.00
_cell.angle_gamma   90.00
#
_symmetry.space_group_name_H-M   'P 1'
#
loop_
_entity.id
_entity.type
_entity.pdbx_description
1 polymer ?
#
loop_
_entity_poly.entity_id
_entity_poly.type
_entity_poly.pdbx_seq_one_letter_code
_entity_poly.pdbx_strand_id
1 'polypeptide(L)'
;LRSLQSSFRLLTLIDIPLLKPEKKDLWFYGIASKRYALYYYENEKIKFMEDERSYKLHGLGHLTNPFPNSIEDWQAEIWQDILKLHYGLITERDIGDKYSNLYAISRLTVSTSNVLNRFKKLNVGKTWKEQIKPFNFFLVGFQVIEENSKAVKPLAPFTKDYQKIVYEPFIDYESGEVKEGSQYFKPLSRTILQYVEHMENKFDGERGVLKRRNIQADVLVYIGKEANSIEDQPLDVTGAQVFINEEEIKQKILALTPEEARKLGIKHRSTLKRMKDRIINYGGISLKTKEVQKLI
;
A
#
# COMPACT_ATOMS: atom_id res chain seq x y z
N LEU A 1 21.41 12.30 2.79
CA LEU A 1 21.49 12.85 4.16
C LEU A 1 20.20 13.61 4.46
N ARG A 2 19.53 13.23 5.56
CA ARG A 2 18.20 13.66 6.06
C ARG A 2 17.00 12.83 5.60
N SER A 3 16.99 11.55 5.99
CA SER A 3 15.81 10.97 6.63
C SER A 3 16.07 11.08 8.13
N LEU A 4 15.40 12.03 8.78
CA LEU A 4 15.47 12.24 10.21
C LEU A 4 14.14 11.74 10.80
N GLN A 5 13.86 10.45 10.63
CA GLN A 5 12.92 9.76 11.53
C GLN A 5 13.51 9.84 12.95
N SER A 6 12.68 10.07 13.97
CA SER A 6 13.13 10.21 15.37
C SER A 6 12.41 9.23 16.27
N SER A 7 13.18 8.55 17.11
CA SER A 7 12.68 7.96 18.34
C SER A 7 12.59 9.05 19.39
N PHE A 8 11.45 9.12 20.09
CA PHE A 8 11.36 9.85 21.35
C PHE A 8 11.15 8.86 22.48
N ARG A 9 11.87 9.08 23.58
CA ARG A 9 11.56 8.45 24.86
C ARG A 9 10.26 9.09 25.34
N LEU A 10 9.19 8.32 25.54
CA LEU A 10 8.05 8.85 26.29
C LEU A 10 8.51 9.06 27.72
N LEU A 11 8.91 10.30 28.05
CA LEU A 11 9.06 10.76 29.44
C LEU A 11 7.85 11.58 29.91
N THR A 12 6.77 11.54 29.14
CA THR A 12 5.56 12.29 29.42
C THR A 12 4.50 11.37 30.01
N LEU A 13 4.10 11.67 31.25
CA LEU A 13 2.74 11.47 31.75
C LEU A 13 1.77 12.11 30.76
N ILE A 14 1.46 11.38 29.69
CA ILE A 14 0.39 11.71 28.76
C ILE A 14 -0.84 11.04 29.35
N ASP A 15 -1.56 11.81 30.17
CA ASP A 15 -2.89 11.45 30.63
C ASP A 15 -3.87 11.68 29.45
N ILE A 16 -3.75 10.84 28.41
CA ILE A 16 -4.75 10.73 27.34
C ILE A 16 -5.64 9.55 27.71
N PRO A 17 -6.91 9.79 28.10
CA PRO A 17 -7.85 8.74 28.48
C PRO A 17 -8.13 7.69 27.39
N LEU A 18 -7.66 7.92 26.16
CA LEU A 18 -7.81 7.06 25.00
C LEU A 18 -6.70 6.00 24.86
N LEU A 19 -5.54 6.20 25.50
CA LEU A 19 -4.54 5.16 25.66
C LEU A 19 -4.90 4.44 26.95
N LYS A 20 -5.19 3.13 26.87
CA LYS A 20 -5.44 2.33 28.08
C LYS A 20 -4.31 2.64 29.09
N PRO A 21 -4.63 3.05 30.32
CA PRO A 21 -3.63 3.36 31.32
C PRO A 21 -2.79 2.10 31.59
N GLU A 22 -1.50 2.30 31.91
CA GLU A 22 -0.43 1.32 32.18
C GLU A 22 0.55 1.01 31.03
N LYS A 23 0.99 2.03 30.28
CA LYS A 23 2.22 1.94 29.47
C LYS A 23 3.24 2.98 29.94
N LYS A 24 4.08 2.59 30.90
CA LYS A 24 5.17 3.43 31.45
C LYS A 24 6.50 3.00 30.84
N ASP A 25 7.40 3.96 30.59
CA ASP A 25 8.78 3.75 30.15
C ASP A 25 8.99 3.01 28.81
N LEU A 26 8.05 3.14 27.88
CA LEU A 26 8.18 2.60 26.53
C LEU A 26 8.67 3.66 25.54
N TRP A 27 9.47 3.24 24.58
CA TRP A 27 9.78 4.02 23.39
C TRP A 27 8.67 3.87 22.36
N PHE A 28 8.35 4.96 21.67
CA PHE A 28 7.42 4.95 20.55
C PHE A 28 8.17 5.28 19.26
N TYR A 29 7.93 4.47 18.24
CA TYR A 29 8.37 4.74 16.88
C TYR A 29 7.18 4.64 15.94
N GLY A 30 6.82 5.76 15.31
CA GLY A 30 5.69 5.87 14.40
C GLY A 30 6.16 6.31 13.03
N ILE A 31 5.90 5.48 12.01
CA ILE A 31 6.00 5.87 10.59
C ILE A 31 4.71 6.59 10.19
N ALA A 32 3.57 6.06 10.67
CA ALA A 32 2.25 6.64 10.52
C ALA A 32 1.32 6.17 11.65
N SER A 33 0.15 6.78 11.75
CA SER A 33 -0.94 6.55 12.70
C SER A 33 -1.42 5.11 12.78
N LYS A 34 -1.20 4.31 11.73
CA LYS A 34 -1.48 2.85 11.71
C LYS A 34 -0.21 1.98 11.55
N ARG A 35 0.97 2.60 11.54
CA ARG A 35 2.28 1.99 11.31
C ARG A 35 3.23 2.43 12.43
N TYR A 36 3.18 1.73 13.55
CA TYR A 36 3.96 2.11 14.72
C TYR A 36 4.36 0.89 15.56
N ALA A 37 5.39 1.08 16.38
CA ALA A 37 5.84 0.12 17.39
C ALA A 37 6.06 0.81 18.74
N LEU A 38 5.75 0.09 19.81
CA LEU A 38 6.08 0.39 21.20
C LEU A 38 7.10 -0.66 21.65
N TYR A 39 8.20 -0.24 22.28
CA TYR A 39 9.30 -1.15 22.61
C TYR A 39 10.15 -0.61 23.76
N TYR A 40 10.93 -1.50 24.37
CA TYR A 40 12.02 -1.15 25.26
C TYR A 40 13.30 -1.02 24.44
N TYR A 41 14.10 0.00 24.77
CA TYR A 41 15.39 0.25 24.15
C TYR A 41 16.43 0.59 25.22
N GLU A 42 17.32 -0.36 25.48
CA GLU A 42 18.41 -0.23 26.45
C GLU A 42 19.65 -0.95 25.92
N ASN A 43 20.82 -0.29 26.00
CA ASN A 43 22.10 -0.86 25.56
C ASN A 43 22.03 -1.45 24.14
N GLU A 44 21.43 -0.70 23.20
CA GLU A 44 21.23 -1.11 21.79
C GLU A 44 20.36 -2.36 21.59
N LYS A 45 19.73 -2.86 22.65
CA LYS A 45 18.80 -3.99 22.58
C LYS A 45 17.37 -3.49 22.51
N ILE A 46 16.66 -3.96 21.48
CA ILE A 46 15.25 -3.70 21.25
C ILE A 46 14.46 -4.90 21.76
N LYS A 47 13.45 -4.66 22.61
CA LYS A 47 12.51 -5.70 23.07
C LYS A 47 11.07 -5.23 22.93
N PHE A 48 10.21 -6.11 22.43
CA PHE A 48 8.77 -5.89 22.44
C PHE A 48 8.15 -6.39 23.75
N MET A 49 6.94 -5.93 24.03
CA MET A 49 6.15 -6.43 25.16
C MET A 49 5.77 -7.90 24.91
N GLU A 50 5.87 -8.74 25.94
CA GLU A 50 5.56 -10.18 25.85
C GLU A 50 4.06 -10.47 25.93
N ASP A 51 3.34 -9.73 26.80
CA ASP A 51 1.92 -9.99 27.10
C ASP A 51 0.95 -9.46 26.04
N GLU A 52 1.39 -8.54 25.19
CA GLU A 52 0.56 -7.97 24.13
C GLU A 52 1.36 -7.50 22.91
N ARG A 53 0.72 -7.60 21.74
CA ARG A 53 1.31 -7.10 20.50
C ARG A 53 1.45 -5.57 20.55
N SER A 54 2.68 -5.14 20.71
CA SER A 54 3.09 -3.75 20.91
C SER A 54 3.39 -3.00 19.61
N TYR A 55 3.13 -3.59 18.45
CA TYR A 55 3.39 -3.00 17.13
C TYR A 55 2.22 -3.22 16.15
N LYS A 56 2.08 -2.35 15.14
CA LYS A 56 1.00 -2.35 14.14
C LYS A 56 1.55 -2.31 12.72
N LEU A 57 1.25 -3.35 11.93
CA LEU A 57 1.74 -3.53 10.55
C LEU A 57 0.73 -3.12 9.48
N HIS A 58 -0.02 -2.04 9.67
CA HIS A 58 -1.02 -1.68 8.66
C HIS A 58 -0.34 -1.36 7.32
N GLY A 59 -0.62 -2.16 6.28
CA GLY A 59 0.09 -2.11 5.00
C GLY A 59 1.07 -3.26 4.77
N LEU A 60 1.42 -4.06 5.79
CA LEU A 60 2.13 -5.35 5.65
C LEU A 60 1.32 -6.53 6.21
N GLY A 61 0.31 -6.29 7.05
CA GLY A 61 -0.47 -7.36 7.68
C GLY A 61 -1.33 -8.21 6.74
N HIS A 62 -1.44 -7.82 5.47
CA HIS A 62 -2.09 -8.59 4.42
C HIS A 62 -1.15 -9.63 3.77
N LEU A 63 0.16 -9.53 4.03
CA LEU A 63 1.14 -10.49 3.53
C LEU A 63 1.05 -11.80 4.32
N THR A 64 1.30 -12.89 3.64
CA THR A 64 1.53 -14.20 4.27
C THR A 64 2.89 -14.22 4.96
N ASN A 65 3.12 -15.19 5.86
CA ASN A 65 4.43 -15.35 6.48
C ASN A 65 5.47 -15.66 5.37
N PRO A 66 6.46 -14.77 5.15
CA PRO A 66 7.42 -14.98 4.07
C PRO A 66 8.50 -16.00 4.46
N PHE A 67 8.67 -16.27 5.75
CA PHE A 67 9.68 -17.20 6.24
C PHE A 67 9.18 -18.65 6.17
N PRO A 68 10.10 -19.62 6.16
CA PRO A 68 9.76 -21.00 6.47
C PRO A 68 8.96 -21.06 7.78
N ASN A 69 8.04 -22.03 7.90
CA ASN A 69 7.07 -22.15 9.02
C ASN A 69 7.68 -22.25 10.44
N SER A 70 8.99 -22.06 10.60
CA SER A 70 9.72 -22.02 11.87
C SER A 70 9.66 -20.67 12.59
N ILE A 71 9.33 -19.57 11.91
CA ILE A 71 9.23 -18.24 12.55
C ILE A 71 7.75 -17.92 12.77
N GLU A 72 7.29 -18.08 14.01
CA GLU A 72 5.88 -17.82 14.37
C GLU A 72 5.51 -16.34 14.23
N ASP A 73 6.35 -15.44 14.79
CA ASP A 73 6.08 -14.00 14.77
C ASP A 73 7.01 -13.23 13.83
N TRP A 74 6.92 -13.56 12.54
CA TRP A 74 7.67 -12.88 11.47
C TRP A 74 7.46 -11.35 11.43
N GLN A 75 6.36 -10.88 12.00
CA GLN A 75 6.02 -9.47 12.06
C GLN A 75 6.90 -8.72 13.07
N ALA A 76 7.23 -9.36 14.19
CA ALA A 76 8.19 -8.82 15.15
C ALA A 76 9.58 -8.74 14.51
N GLU A 77 10.01 -9.77 13.77
CA GLU A 77 11.32 -9.77 13.06
C GLU A 77 11.48 -8.55 12.14
N ILE A 78 10.49 -8.26 11.30
CA ILE A 78 10.53 -7.09 10.42
C ILE A 78 10.56 -5.79 11.23
N TRP A 79 9.78 -5.69 12.32
CA TRP A 79 9.82 -4.50 13.16
C TRP A 79 11.15 -4.32 13.88
N GLN A 80 11.79 -5.40 14.34
CA GLN A 80 13.14 -5.31 14.91
C GLN A 80 14.12 -4.73 13.90
N ASP A 81 14.08 -5.19 12.65
CA ASP A 81 14.99 -4.70 11.62
C ASP A 81 14.67 -3.25 11.21
N ILE A 82 13.39 -2.87 11.12
CA ILE A 82 13.00 -1.46 10.92
C ILE A 82 13.56 -0.58 12.03
N LEU A 83 13.48 -1.01 13.29
CA LEU A 83 14.01 -0.27 14.43
C LEU A 83 15.54 -0.22 14.42
N LYS A 84 16.22 -1.34 14.12
CA LYS A 84 17.68 -1.36 13.94
C LYS A 84 18.13 -0.42 12.84
N LEU A 85 17.41 -0.38 11.72
CA LEU A 85 17.68 0.53 10.61
C LEU A 85 17.55 1.99 11.06
N HIS A 86 16.47 2.30 11.79
CA HIS A 86 16.22 3.64 12.34
C HIS A 86 17.31 4.09 13.32
N TYR A 87 17.81 3.20 14.18
CA TYR A 87 18.92 3.49 15.08
C TYR A 87 20.30 3.43 14.42
N GLY A 88 20.40 3.12 13.13
CA GLY A 88 21.66 2.99 12.40
C GLY A 88 22.48 1.76 12.79
N LEU A 89 21.87 0.79 13.45
CA LEU A 89 22.51 -0.50 13.80
C LEU A 89 22.65 -1.41 12.59
N ILE A 90 21.81 -1.20 11.57
CA ILE A 90 21.90 -1.83 10.25
C ILE A 90 21.63 -0.78 9.17
N THR A 91 21.93 -1.12 7.93
CA THR A 91 21.73 -0.30 6.73
C THR A 91 20.63 -0.86 5.83
N GLU A 92 20.19 -0.08 4.84
CA GLU A 92 19.26 -0.56 3.82
C GLU A 92 19.82 -1.76 3.03
N ARG A 93 21.15 -1.84 2.90
CA ARG A 93 21.82 -2.98 2.27
C ARG A 93 21.64 -4.26 3.08
N ASP A 94 21.74 -4.17 4.40
CA ASP A 94 21.51 -5.33 5.28
C ASP A 94 20.07 -5.84 5.19
N ILE A 95 19.09 -4.93 5.02
CA ILE A 95 17.70 -5.31 4.69
C ILE A 95 17.63 -5.99 3.32
N GLY A 96 18.30 -5.42 2.30
CA GLY A 96 18.39 -6.00 0.98
C GLY A 96 18.91 -7.44 1.00
N ASP A 97 19.99 -7.67 1.73
CA ASP A 97 20.70 -8.94 1.83
C ASP A 97 19.91 -9.97 2.66
N LYS A 98 19.37 -9.59 3.84
CA LYS A 98 18.59 -10.49 4.70
C LYS A 98 17.34 -11.02 3.99
N TYR A 99 16.69 -10.19 3.18
CA TYR A 99 15.41 -10.50 2.54
C TYR A 99 15.53 -10.76 1.03
N SER A 100 16.75 -10.98 0.50
CA SER A 100 17.02 -11.03 -0.95
C SER A 100 16.24 -12.11 -1.69
N ASN A 101 15.96 -13.23 -1.01
CA ASN A 101 15.30 -14.41 -1.58
C ASN A 101 13.83 -14.54 -1.16
N LEU A 102 13.28 -13.50 -0.53
CA LEU A 102 11.91 -13.48 -0.02
C LEU A 102 11.07 -12.46 -0.77
N TYR A 103 9.81 -12.81 -1.00
CA TYR A 103 8.88 -12.05 -1.83
C TYR A 103 7.60 -11.74 -1.06
N ALA A 104 7.02 -10.58 -1.39
CA ALA A 104 5.72 -10.17 -0.87
C ALA A 104 4.61 -10.97 -1.56
N ILE A 105 3.86 -11.73 -0.77
CA ILE A 105 2.78 -12.61 -1.23
C ILE A 105 1.58 -12.41 -0.31
N SER A 106 0.38 -12.37 -0.87
CA SER A 106 -0.86 -12.31 -0.10
C SER A 106 -1.76 -13.49 -0.38
N ARG A 107 -2.59 -13.80 0.62
CA ARG A 107 -3.64 -14.80 0.51
C ARG A 107 -4.99 -14.11 0.38
N LEU A 108 -5.71 -14.42 -0.69
CA LEU A 108 -7.05 -13.91 -0.95
C LEU A 108 -8.05 -15.05 -1.10
N THR A 109 -9.33 -14.73 -0.95
CA THR A 109 -10.44 -15.66 -1.13
C THR A 109 -11.03 -15.50 -2.53
N VAL A 110 -11.41 -16.61 -3.18
CA VAL A 110 -12.19 -16.59 -4.42
C VAL A 110 -13.63 -16.16 -4.09
N SER A 111 -13.84 -14.85 -3.95
CA SER A 111 -15.13 -14.26 -3.58
C SER A 111 -16.00 -13.88 -4.80
N THR A 112 -15.40 -13.74 -5.98
CA THR A 112 -16.11 -13.33 -7.21
C THR A 112 -16.04 -14.36 -8.33
N SER A 113 -17.06 -14.37 -9.19
CA SER A 113 -17.10 -15.19 -10.40
C SER A 113 -15.98 -14.83 -11.39
N ASN A 114 -15.56 -13.57 -11.42
CA ASN A 114 -14.44 -13.11 -12.24
C ASN A 114 -13.12 -13.79 -11.84
N VAL A 115 -12.81 -13.82 -10.54
CA VAL A 115 -11.62 -14.52 -10.02
C VAL A 115 -11.75 -16.03 -10.29
N LEU A 116 -12.91 -16.63 -10.00
CA LEU A 116 -13.16 -18.05 -10.27
C LEU A 116 -12.95 -18.43 -11.74
N ASN A 117 -13.39 -17.57 -12.66
CA ASN A 117 -13.24 -17.78 -14.10
C ASN A 117 -11.78 -17.86 -14.54
N ARG A 118 -10.86 -17.16 -13.86
CA ARG A 118 -9.41 -17.25 -14.16
C ARG A 118 -8.87 -18.65 -13.89
N PHE A 119 -9.37 -19.32 -12.84
CA PHE A 119 -8.97 -20.68 -12.48
C PHE A 119 -9.62 -21.78 -13.32
N LYS A 120 -10.57 -21.47 -14.21
CA LYS A 120 -11.21 -22.49 -15.09
C LYS A 120 -10.18 -23.28 -15.88
N LYS A 121 -9.18 -22.60 -16.47
CA LYS A 121 -8.09 -23.25 -17.22
C LYS A 121 -7.28 -24.20 -16.33
N LEU A 122 -6.98 -23.80 -15.09
CA LEU A 122 -6.24 -24.63 -14.13
C LEU A 122 -7.06 -25.77 -13.54
N ASN A 123 -8.38 -25.73 -13.66
CA ASN A 123 -9.29 -26.77 -13.19
C ASN A 123 -9.56 -27.84 -14.27
N VAL A 124 -9.20 -27.60 -15.54
CA VAL A 124 -9.38 -28.57 -16.62
C VAL A 124 -8.60 -29.85 -16.31
N GLY A 125 -9.27 -31.00 -16.42
CA GLY A 125 -8.68 -32.32 -16.18
C GLY A 125 -8.49 -32.70 -14.70
N LYS A 126 -8.77 -31.79 -13.75
CA LYS A 126 -8.70 -32.08 -12.31
C LYS A 126 -9.99 -32.68 -11.79
N THR A 127 -9.87 -33.59 -10.82
CA THR A 127 -11.05 -34.12 -10.11
C THR A 127 -11.72 -33.00 -9.31
N TRP A 128 -13.02 -33.15 -9.00
CA TRP A 128 -13.74 -32.15 -8.20
C TRP A 128 -13.03 -31.80 -6.88
N LYS A 129 -12.30 -32.73 -6.26
CA LYS A 129 -11.56 -32.49 -5.01
C LYS A 129 -10.35 -31.58 -5.19
N GLU A 130 -9.75 -31.58 -6.37
CA GLU A 130 -8.51 -30.86 -6.70
C GLU A 130 -8.76 -29.49 -7.37
N GLN A 131 -10.01 -29.21 -7.72
CA GLN A 131 -10.39 -27.94 -8.33
C GLN A 131 -10.40 -26.79 -7.30
N ILE A 132 -10.03 -25.60 -7.76
CA ILE A 132 -10.23 -24.34 -7.04
C ILE A 132 -11.71 -23.96 -7.15
N LYS A 133 -12.35 -23.74 -6.00
CA LYS A 133 -13.79 -23.52 -5.86
C LYS A 133 -14.09 -22.12 -5.33
N PRO A 134 -15.33 -21.63 -5.46
CA PRO A 134 -15.77 -20.47 -4.70
C PRO A 134 -15.41 -20.62 -3.21
N PHE A 135 -15.01 -19.52 -2.58
CA PHE A 135 -14.60 -19.44 -1.17
C PHE A 135 -13.32 -20.19 -0.79
N ASN A 136 -12.63 -20.83 -1.75
CA ASN A 136 -11.26 -21.28 -1.53
C ASN A 136 -10.29 -20.09 -1.48
N PHE A 137 -9.08 -20.33 -0.96
CA PHE A 137 -8.00 -19.36 -1.03
C PHE A 137 -7.17 -19.51 -2.31
N PHE A 138 -6.55 -18.41 -2.72
CA PHE A 138 -5.48 -18.36 -3.72
C PHE A 138 -4.38 -17.41 -3.25
N LEU A 139 -3.22 -17.48 -3.88
CA LEU A 139 -2.08 -16.62 -3.59
C LEU A 139 -1.91 -15.59 -4.70
N VAL A 140 -1.56 -14.37 -4.31
CA VAL A 140 -1.30 -13.25 -5.22
C VAL A 140 0.07 -12.64 -4.93
N GLY A 141 0.83 -12.40 -6.00
CA GLY A 141 2.06 -11.62 -5.96
C GLY A 141 1.79 -10.13 -6.18
N PHE A 142 2.64 -9.26 -5.63
CA PHE A 142 2.55 -7.82 -5.86
C PHE A 142 3.36 -7.38 -7.07
N GLN A 143 2.78 -6.48 -7.87
CA GLN A 143 3.30 -5.99 -9.16
C GLN A 143 4.74 -5.46 -9.08
N VAL A 144 5.55 -5.83 -10.09
CA VAL A 144 6.87 -5.22 -10.38
C VAL A 144 6.99 -4.78 -11.84
N ILE A 145 6.39 -5.52 -12.76
CA ILE A 145 6.55 -5.36 -14.21
C ILE A 145 5.21 -5.00 -14.85
N GLU A 146 5.27 -4.12 -15.85
CA GLU A 146 4.16 -3.83 -16.74
C GLU A 146 4.43 -4.41 -18.13
N GLU A 147 3.44 -5.09 -18.68
CA GLU A 147 3.44 -5.58 -20.06
C GLU A 147 2.26 -4.95 -20.79
N ASN A 148 2.48 -4.42 -21.99
CA ASN A 148 1.43 -3.76 -22.77
C ASN A 148 0.69 -2.65 -21.99
N SER A 149 1.42 -1.87 -21.17
CA SER A 149 0.89 -0.82 -20.29
C SER A 149 -0.07 -1.33 -19.22
N LYS A 150 0.02 -2.61 -18.85
CA LYS A 150 -0.78 -3.22 -17.80
C LYS A 150 0.09 -3.97 -16.80
N ALA A 151 -0.24 -3.80 -15.53
CA ALA A 151 0.35 -4.52 -14.41
C ALA A 151 0.19 -6.04 -14.57
N VAL A 152 1.29 -6.79 -14.60
CA VAL A 152 1.23 -8.25 -14.43
C VAL A 152 0.90 -8.56 -12.98
N LYS A 153 -0.10 -9.40 -12.76
CA LYS A 153 -0.64 -9.73 -11.44
C LYS A 153 -0.62 -11.25 -11.22
N PRO A 154 0.45 -11.79 -10.61
CA PRO A 154 0.60 -13.23 -10.47
C PRO A 154 -0.47 -13.84 -9.56
N LEU A 155 -1.23 -14.80 -10.09
CA LEU A 155 -2.18 -15.64 -9.34
C LEU A 155 -1.73 -17.09 -9.33
N ALA A 156 -1.69 -17.68 -8.14
CA ALA A 156 -1.35 -19.09 -7.97
C ALA A 156 -2.38 -19.81 -7.07
N PRO A 157 -2.58 -21.12 -7.27
CA PRO A 157 -3.30 -21.96 -6.31
C PRO A 157 -2.75 -21.81 -4.90
N PHE A 158 -3.61 -21.99 -3.90
CA PHE A 158 -3.17 -21.97 -2.51
C PHE A 158 -2.22 -23.12 -2.19
N THR A 159 -1.11 -22.79 -1.54
CA THR A 159 -0.16 -23.71 -0.92
C THR A 159 0.25 -23.16 0.45
N LYS A 160 0.67 -24.03 1.37
CA LYS A 160 1.23 -23.62 2.67
C LYS A 160 2.67 -23.12 2.55
N ASP A 161 3.38 -23.53 1.51
CA ASP A 161 4.68 -22.97 1.16
C ASP A 161 4.46 -21.79 0.22
N TYR A 162 4.24 -20.61 0.81
CA TYR A 162 3.84 -19.43 0.06
C TYR A 162 4.91 -19.01 -0.95
N GLN A 163 6.20 -19.07 -0.58
CA GLN A 163 7.30 -18.61 -1.44
C GLN A 163 7.50 -19.49 -2.67
N LYS A 164 6.99 -20.73 -2.65
CA LYS A 164 7.06 -21.66 -3.78
C LYS A 164 6.50 -21.08 -5.09
N ILE A 165 5.42 -20.30 -5.02
CA ILE A 165 4.72 -19.79 -6.20
C ILE A 165 5.58 -18.85 -7.06
N VAL A 166 6.66 -18.30 -6.48
CA VAL A 166 7.59 -17.39 -7.16
C VAL A 166 8.38 -18.12 -8.26
N TYR A 167 8.55 -19.44 -8.10
CA TYR A 167 9.34 -20.29 -8.99
C TYR A 167 8.49 -21.26 -9.80
N GLU A 168 7.16 -21.15 -9.71
CA GLU A 168 6.21 -22.00 -10.43
C GLU A 168 5.41 -21.18 -11.47
N PRO A 169 4.83 -21.84 -12.48
CA PRO A 169 3.91 -21.18 -13.38
C PRO A 169 2.70 -20.60 -12.65
N PHE A 170 2.32 -19.37 -12.99
CA PHE A 170 1.20 -18.64 -12.42
C PHE A 170 0.30 -18.08 -13.53
N ILE A 171 -0.95 -17.75 -13.21
CA ILE A 171 -1.84 -17.02 -14.13
C ILE A 171 -1.65 -15.52 -13.90
N ASP A 172 -1.41 -14.75 -14.95
CA ASP A 172 -1.59 -13.29 -14.86
C ASP A 172 -3.09 -12.95 -14.78
N TYR A 173 -3.52 -12.29 -13.71
CA TYR A 173 -4.93 -11.90 -13.52
C TYR A 173 -5.45 -11.03 -14.68
N GLU A 174 -4.61 -10.18 -15.25
CA GLU A 174 -5.02 -9.24 -16.28
C GLU A 174 -5.29 -9.96 -17.61
N SER A 175 -4.26 -10.61 -18.16
CA SER A 175 -4.34 -11.30 -19.46
C SER A 175 -5.01 -12.68 -19.39
N GLY A 176 -4.90 -13.39 -18.27
CA GLY A 176 -5.28 -14.80 -18.15
C GLY A 176 -4.31 -15.77 -18.83
N GLU A 177 -3.11 -15.30 -19.18
CA GLU A 177 -2.00 -16.12 -19.68
C GLU A 177 -1.26 -16.78 -18.52
N VAL A 178 -0.65 -17.94 -18.81
CA VAL A 178 0.28 -18.59 -17.88
C VAL A 178 1.66 -18.01 -18.11
N LYS A 179 2.29 -17.51 -17.04
CA LYS A 179 3.63 -16.93 -17.03
C LYS A 179 4.46 -17.58 -15.92
N GLU A 180 5.77 -17.36 -15.96
CA GLU A 180 6.72 -17.89 -14.98
C GLU A 180 7.88 -16.92 -14.76
N GLY A 181 8.52 -17.00 -13.60
CA GLY A 181 9.70 -16.22 -13.26
C GLY A 181 9.51 -15.28 -12.08
N SER A 182 10.55 -15.17 -11.25
CA SER A 182 10.52 -14.40 -10.02
C SER A 182 10.47 -12.88 -10.23
N GLN A 183 10.86 -12.40 -11.41
CA GLN A 183 10.87 -10.98 -11.76
C GLN A 183 9.48 -10.32 -11.71
N TYR A 184 8.41 -11.13 -11.79
CA TYR A 184 7.03 -10.64 -11.67
C TYR A 184 6.56 -10.45 -10.22
N PHE A 185 7.35 -10.92 -9.24
CA PHE A 185 7.04 -10.84 -7.82
C PHE A 185 7.86 -9.76 -7.14
N LYS A 186 7.21 -8.95 -6.32
CA LYS A 186 7.87 -7.89 -5.56
C LYS A 186 8.74 -8.46 -4.44
N PRO A 187 10.05 -8.13 -4.40
CA PRO A 187 10.90 -8.51 -3.28
C PRO A 187 10.38 -7.96 -1.95
N LEU A 188 10.53 -8.74 -0.89
CA LEU A 188 10.12 -8.35 0.46
C LEU A 188 10.95 -7.17 0.97
N SER A 189 12.26 -7.15 0.70
CA SER A 189 13.14 -6.03 1.03
C SER A 189 12.60 -4.69 0.52
N ARG A 190 12.24 -4.63 -0.76
CA ARG A 190 11.63 -3.44 -1.38
C ARG A 190 10.32 -3.05 -0.70
N THR A 191 9.52 -4.03 -0.30
CA THR A 191 8.24 -3.81 0.39
C THR A 191 8.44 -3.24 1.80
N ILE A 192 9.46 -3.71 2.53
CA ILE A 192 9.84 -3.18 3.85
C ILE A 192 10.38 -1.75 3.73
N LEU A 193 11.28 -1.47 2.80
CA LEU A 193 11.85 -0.14 2.61
C LEU A 193 10.75 0.88 2.26
N GLN A 194 9.89 0.56 1.29
CA GLN A 194 8.73 1.40 0.96
C GLN A 194 7.73 1.54 2.11
N TYR A 195 7.66 0.56 3.01
CA TYR A 195 6.82 0.64 4.19
C TYR A 195 7.33 1.72 5.17
N VAL A 196 8.65 1.82 5.35
CA VAL A 196 9.33 2.79 6.22
C VAL A 196 9.30 4.21 5.65
N GLU A 197 9.36 4.35 4.33
CA GLU A 197 9.30 5.64 3.62
C GLU A 197 7.88 6.25 3.54
N HIS A 198 6.87 5.56 4.06
CA HIS A 198 5.49 5.98 3.90
C HIS A 198 5.18 7.26 4.69
N MET A 199 4.72 8.28 3.96
CA MET A 199 4.37 9.58 4.55
C MET A 199 3.15 9.50 5.49
N GLU A 200 3.17 10.27 6.58
CA GLU A 200 1.99 10.53 7.40
C GLU A 200 1.27 11.78 6.88
N ASN A 201 0.04 11.62 6.42
CA ASN A 201 -0.75 12.67 5.78
C ASN A 201 -1.85 13.24 6.70
N LYS A 202 -2.15 12.57 7.82
CA LYS A 202 -3.23 12.94 8.74
C LYS A 202 -2.78 13.89 9.84
N PHE A 203 -1.48 14.06 10.03
CA PHE A 203 -0.91 14.88 11.09
C PHE A 203 0.10 15.86 10.50
N ASP A 204 0.24 17.01 11.14
CA ASP A 204 1.19 18.04 10.81
C ASP A 204 2.46 17.92 11.68
N GLY A 205 3.61 17.97 11.01
CA GLY A 205 4.93 17.81 11.60
C GLY A 205 5.50 16.39 11.44
N GLU A 206 6.78 16.25 11.78
CA GLU A 206 7.54 15.00 11.61
C GLU A 206 7.91 14.34 12.96
N ARG A 207 7.89 15.11 14.05
CA ARG A 207 8.49 14.75 15.33
C ARG A 207 7.68 15.26 16.53
N GLY A 208 7.61 14.46 17.60
CA GLY A 208 6.98 14.82 18.87
C GLY A 208 5.46 14.66 18.86
N VAL A 209 4.77 15.49 19.66
CA VAL A 209 3.30 15.49 19.72
C VAL A 209 2.75 16.22 18.49
N LEU A 210 2.25 15.46 17.52
CA LEU A 210 1.73 16.00 16.26
C LEU A 210 0.27 16.42 16.38
N LYS A 211 -0.10 17.49 15.68
CA LYS A 211 -1.50 17.94 15.57
C LYS A 211 -2.15 17.29 14.36
N ARG A 212 -3.43 16.96 14.46
CA ARG A 212 -4.19 16.43 13.32
C ARG A 212 -4.30 17.53 12.25
N ARG A 213 -4.03 17.17 11.00
CA ARG A 213 -4.17 18.06 9.86
C ARG A 213 -5.64 18.39 9.65
N ASN A 214 -5.94 19.68 9.52
CA ASN A 214 -7.28 20.14 9.15
C ASN A 214 -7.46 19.98 7.65
N ILE A 215 -8.52 19.30 7.24
CA ILE A 215 -8.90 19.13 5.84
C ILE A 215 -10.24 19.81 5.61
N GLN A 216 -10.34 20.59 4.54
CA GLN A 216 -11.61 21.08 4.03
C GLN A 216 -12.13 20.08 3.00
N ALA A 217 -13.33 19.56 3.21
CA ALA A 217 -13.96 18.64 2.28
C ALA A 217 -14.87 19.41 1.33
N ASP A 218 -14.48 19.52 0.06
CA ASP A 218 -15.28 20.24 -0.95
C ASP A 218 -16.34 19.35 -1.60
N VAL A 219 -16.10 18.03 -1.65
CA VAL A 219 -17.00 17.05 -2.27
C VAL A 219 -17.13 15.80 -1.39
N LEU A 220 -18.37 15.37 -1.16
CA LEU A 220 -18.67 14.10 -0.51
C LEU A 220 -19.03 13.05 -1.55
N VAL A 221 -18.21 12.00 -1.68
CA VAL A 221 -18.51 10.83 -2.49
C VAL A 221 -18.91 9.69 -1.58
N TYR A 222 -20.14 9.22 -1.70
CA TYR A 222 -20.61 8.04 -0.98
C TYR A 222 -20.01 6.78 -1.61
N ILE A 223 -19.13 6.12 -0.87
CA ILE A 223 -18.66 4.76 -1.19
C ILE A 223 -19.46 3.83 -0.29
N GLY A 224 -20.35 3.04 -0.86
CA GLY A 224 -21.14 2.07 -0.11
C GLY A 224 -20.24 1.05 0.60
N LYS A 225 -20.68 0.54 1.75
CA LYS A 225 -19.99 -0.55 2.46
C LYS A 225 -19.89 -1.84 1.61
N GLU A 226 -20.70 -1.94 0.56
CA GLU A 226 -20.71 -3.02 -0.45
C GLU A 226 -19.93 -2.67 -1.72
N ALA A 227 -19.01 -1.70 -1.67
CA ALA A 227 -18.01 -1.58 -2.72
C ALA A 227 -17.14 -2.85 -2.68
N ASN A 228 -17.52 -3.86 -3.48
CA ASN A 228 -16.88 -5.16 -3.63
C ASN A 228 -15.36 -5.08 -3.92
N SER A 229 -14.86 -3.89 -4.24
CA SER A 229 -13.47 -3.61 -4.61
C SER A 229 -12.48 -3.51 -3.43
N ILE A 230 -12.91 -3.54 -2.17
CA ILE A 230 -11.96 -3.44 -1.04
C ILE A 230 -11.13 -4.73 -0.90
N GLU A 231 -11.77 -5.91 -1.02
CA GLU A 231 -11.07 -7.20 -0.98
C GLU A 231 -10.21 -7.42 -2.24
N ASP A 232 -10.64 -6.83 -3.36
CA ASP A 232 -9.92 -6.85 -4.63
C ASP A 232 -8.82 -5.77 -4.73
N GLN A 233 -8.56 -4.96 -3.69
CA GLN A 233 -7.48 -3.95 -3.72
C GLN A 233 -6.10 -4.49 -4.18
N PRO A 234 -5.67 -5.70 -3.79
CA PRO A 234 -4.43 -6.27 -4.31
C PRO A 234 -4.50 -6.62 -5.80
N LEU A 235 -5.72 -6.83 -6.33
CA LEU A 235 -6.00 -7.08 -7.74
C LEU A 235 -6.28 -5.80 -8.53
N ASP A 236 -6.61 -4.69 -7.88
CA ASP A 236 -6.92 -3.39 -8.48
C ASP A 236 -6.06 -2.27 -7.87
N VAL A 237 -4.77 -2.29 -8.21
CA VAL A 237 -3.76 -1.29 -7.79
C VAL A 237 -4.03 0.10 -8.41
N THR A 238 -4.87 0.17 -9.45
CA THR A 238 -5.25 1.41 -10.14
C THR A 238 -6.38 2.19 -9.47
N GLY A 239 -7.10 1.56 -8.53
CA GLY A 239 -8.09 2.23 -7.68
C GLY A 239 -7.48 3.05 -6.55
N ALA A 240 -6.42 3.82 -6.81
CA ALA A 240 -5.87 4.71 -5.80
C ALA A 240 -6.94 5.73 -5.38
N GLN A 241 -7.05 5.98 -4.06
CA GLN A 241 -7.68 7.21 -3.58
C GLN A 241 -6.82 8.38 -4.07
N VAL A 242 -7.16 8.92 -5.25
CA VAL A 242 -6.50 10.09 -5.78
C VAL A 242 -6.99 11.29 -4.96
N PHE A 243 -6.13 11.78 -4.08
CA PHE A 243 -6.32 13.07 -3.42
C PHE A 243 -5.95 14.14 -4.43
N ILE A 244 -6.93 14.52 -5.26
CA ILE A 244 -6.75 15.57 -6.24
C ILE A 244 -6.88 16.91 -5.52
N ASN A 245 -5.79 17.70 -5.52
CA ASN A 245 -5.85 19.07 -5.04
C ASN A 245 -6.58 19.92 -6.09
N GLU A 246 -7.89 20.10 -5.90
CA GLU A 246 -8.74 20.83 -6.85
C GLU A 246 -8.24 22.27 -7.06
N GLU A 247 -7.75 22.93 -6.02
CA GLU A 247 -7.25 24.30 -6.13
C GLU A 247 -5.98 24.39 -6.98
N GLU A 248 -5.06 23.45 -6.83
CA GLU A 248 -3.87 23.39 -7.68
C GLU A 248 -4.23 23.20 -9.17
N ILE A 249 -5.23 22.35 -9.45
CA ILE A 249 -5.74 22.14 -10.80
C ILE A 249 -6.44 23.38 -11.34
N LYS A 250 -7.26 24.06 -10.53
CA LYS A 250 -7.91 25.31 -10.93
C LYS A 250 -6.86 26.36 -11.30
N GLN A 251 -5.82 26.53 -10.49
CA GLN A 251 -4.73 27.47 -10.77
C GLN A 251 -3.98 27.10 -12.06
N LYS A 252 -3.64 25.81 -12.25
CA LYS A 252 -3.05 25.32 -13.50
C LYS A 252 -3.91 25.65 -14.72
N ILE A 253 -5.22 25.40 -14.65
CA ILE A 253 -6.15 25.67 -15.76
C ILE A 253 -6.28 27.16 -16.05
N LEU A 254 -6.32 28.01 -15.02
CA LEU A 254 -6.36 29.46 -15.19
C LEU A 254 -5.06 30.00 -15.82
N ALA A 255 -3.91 29.43 -15.48
CA ALA A 255 -2.61 29.81 -16.03
C ALA A 255 -2.38 29.33 -17.48
N LEU A 256 -3.00 28.23 -17.91
CA LEU A 256 -2.78 27.64 -19.24
C LEU A 256 -3.03 28.62 -20.40
N THR A 257 -2.07 28.72 -21.31
CA THR A 257 -2.26 29.39 -22.60
C THR A 257 -2.97 28.46 -23.60
N PRO A 258 -3.62 29.00 -24.65
CA PRO A 258 -4.23 28.17 -25.69
C PRO A 258 -3.25 27.23 -26.41
N GLU A 259 -1.98 27.60 -26.48
CA GLU A 259 -0.94 26.80 -27.13
C GLU A 259 -0.51 25.62 -26.26
N GLU A 260 -0.28 25.84 -24.97
CA GLU A 260 0.01 24.78 -23.99
C GLU A 260 -1.16 23.81 -23.84
N ALA A 261 -2.39 24.33 -23.78
CA ALA A 261 -3.58 23.50 -23.72
C ALA A 261 -3.72 22.59 -24.95
N ARG A 262 -3.28 23.06 -26.14
CA ARG A 262 -3.30 22.27 -27.36
C ARG A 262 -2.26 21.14 -27.32
N LYS A 263 -1.07 21.39 -26.75
CA LYS A 263 -0.03 20.38 -26.50
C LYS A 263 -0.51 19.30 -25.54
N LEU A 264 -1.34 19.67 -24.56
CA LEU A 264 -1.99 18.75 -23.62
C LEU A 264 -3.28 18.09 -24.16
N GLY A 265 -3.59 18.25 -25.45
CA GLY A 265 -4.69 17.55 -26.11
C GLY A 265 -6.08 18.19 -25.98
N ILE A 266 -6.15 19.46 -25.54
CA ILE A 266 -7.35 20.31 -25.62
C ILE A 266 -7.35 21.01 -26.98
N LYS A 267 -8.04 20.41 -27.95
CA LYS A 267 -7.95 20.80 -29.37
C LYS A 267 -8.56 22.18 -29.69
N HIS A 268 -9.54 22.63 -28.91
CA HIS A 268 -10.31 23.85 -29.20
C HIS A 268 -10.15 24.92 -28.12
N ARG A 269 -9.85 26.15 -28.55
CA ARG A 269 -9.70 27.33 -27.67
C ARG A 269 -11.00 27.65 -26.91
N SER A 270 -12.16 27.40 -27.53
CA SER A 270 -13.47 27.55 -26.90
C SER A 270 -13.66 26.61 -25.70
N THR A 271 -13.09 25.40 -25.75
CA THR A 271 -13.14 24.44 -24.65
C THR A 271 -12.33 24.92 -23.45
N LEU A 272 -11.10 25.39 -23.67
CA LEU A 272 -10.28 26.00 -22.61
C LEU A 272 -10.98 27.23 -22.01
N LYS A 273 -11.54 28.11 -22.85
CA LYS A 273 -12.29 29.29 -22.39
C LYS A 273 -13.46 28.87 -21.50
N ARG A 274 -14.28 27.90 -21.92
CA ARG A 274 -15.42 27.41 -21.13
C ARG A 274 -14.98 26.81 -19.78
N MET A 275 -13.81 26.18 -19.73
CA MET A 275 -13.24 25.67 -18.47
C MET A 275 -12.84 26.81 -17.54
N LYS A 276 -12.13 27.83 -18.05
CA LYS A 276 -11.75 29.02 -17.26
C LYS A 276 -12.99 29.79 -16.78
N ASP A 277 -13.95 30.03 -17.66
CA ASP A 277 -15.19 30.74 -17.33
C ASP A 277 -16.00 30.01 -16.25
N ARG A 278 -15.96 28.66 -16.22
CA ARG A 278 -16.61 27.89 -15.16
C ARG A 278 -15.93 28.05 -13.81
N ILE A 279 -14.61 28.03 -13.80
CA ILE A 279 -13.82 28.23 -12.58
C ILE A 279 -14.03 29.64 -12.03
N ILE A 280 -13.99 30.66 -12.90
CA ILE A 280 -14.12 32.07 -12.50
C ILE A 280 -15.54 32.40 -12.03
N ASN A 281 -16.58 31.98 -12.77
CA ASN A 281 -17.95 32.43 -12.51
C ASN A 281 -18.71 31.54 -11.52
N TYR A 282 -18.37 30.25 -11.43
CA TYR A 282 -19.12 29.28 -10.62
C TYR A 282 -18.26 28.57 -9.58
N GLY A 283 -16.96 28.88 -9.49
CA GLY A 283 -16.03 28.34 -8.47
C GLY A 283 -15.73 26.84 -8.58
N GLY A 284 -16.31 26.14 -9.57
CA GLY A 284 -16.33 24.69 -9.64
C GLY A 284 -15.74 24.13 -10.93
N ILE A 285 -15.12 22.95 -10.82
CA ILE A 285 -14.62 22.17 -11.95
C ILE A 285 -15.05 20.70 -11.81
N SER A 286 -15.44 20.06 -12.92
CA SER A 286 -15.77 18.63 -12.91
C SER A 286 -14.55 17.81 -13.31
N LEU A 287 -13.94 17.14 -12.33
CA LEU A 287 -12.78 16.26 -12.50
C LEU A 287 -13.06 15.03 -13.38
N LYS A 288 -14.34 14.71 -13.62
CA LYS A 288 -14.76 13.56 -14.43
C LYS A 288 -14.79 13.85 -15.94
N THR A 289 -14.59 15.09 -16.34
CA THR A 289 -14.63 15.46 -17.77
C THR A 289 -13.35 15.02 -18.47
N LYS A 290 -13.49 14.48 -19.69
CA LYS A 290 -12.37 13.95 -20.49
C LYS A 290 -11.27 14.99 -20.71
N GLU A 291 -11.62 16.27 -20.71
CA GLU A 291 -10.71 17.38 -20.90
C GLU A 291 -9.93 17.73 -19.63
N VAL A 292 -10.53 17.59 -18.46
CA VAL A 292 -9.86 17.81 -17.16
C VAL A 292 -9.00 16.60 -16.79
N GLN A 293 -9.43 15.38 -17.13
CA GLN A 293 -8.64 14.16 -16.94
C GLN A 293 -7.34 14.14 -17.74
N LYS A 294 -7.22 14.93 -18.82
CA LYS A 294 -5.97 15.08 -19.57
C LYS A 294 -4.95 15.99 -18.90
N LEU A 295 -5.36 16.69 -17.84
CA LEU A 295 -4.54 17.66 -17.09
C LEU A 295 -4.15 17.13 -15.69
N ILE A 296 -4.64 15.94 -15.32
CA ILE A 296 -4.30 15.17 -14.12
C ILE A 296 -3.27 14.13 -14.52
#